data_AF-A0A6A4FYF5-F1
#
_entry.id   AF-A0A6A4FYF5-F1
#
_cell.length_a   1.000
_cell.length_b   1.000
_cell.length_c   1.000
_cell.angle_alpha   90.00
_cell.angle_beta   90.00
_cell.angle_gamma   90.00
#
_symmetry.space_group_name_H-M   'P 1'
#
loop_
_entity.id
_entity.type
_entity.pdbx_description
1 polymer ?
#
loop_
_entity_poly.entity_id
_entity_poly.type
_entity_poly.pdbx_seq_one_letter_code
_entity_poly.pdbx_strand_id
1 'polypeptide(L)'
;MGGGRLRCMLLNAVFPSKLVAAFHLFFRNKPEIIKKIMGFDDVDDVKNGLLLFKPLMYVFDQNRVSFIYYKDSDQFRLKVLDKSLLGERLFEKLSSKQREILLGRNKLPQNWEDGGEWVVPGTGFSIQTTFGDVDGQALRAHPTASV
;
A
#
# COMPACT_ATOMS: atom_id res chain seq x y z
N MET A 1 -18.30 -5.77 -13.74
CA MET A 1 -17.96 -5.70 -12.29
C MET A 1 -17.49 -4.28 -11.98
N GLY A 2 -18.24 -3.58 -11.13
CA GLY A 2 -18.34 -2.12 -11.05
C GLY A 2 -17.08 -1.35 -10.66
N GLY A 3 -17.03 -0.09 -11.10
CA GLY A 3 -15.99 0.89 -10.79
C GLY A 3 -16.02 1.36 -9.34
N GLY A 4 -15.74 0.45 -8.41
CA GLY A 4 -15.58 0.75 -6.99
C GLY A 4 -14.25 1.45 -6.71
N ARG A 5 -14.19 2.17 -5.60
CA ARG A 5 -12.95 2.72 -5.04
C ARG A 5 -12.63 2.05 -3.72
N LEU A 6 -11.34 1.82 -3.46
CA LEU A 6 -10.84 1.18 -2.24
C LEU A 6 -9.78 2.07 -1.61
N ARG A 7 -9.74 2.09 -0.27
CA ARG A 7 -8.71 2.80 0.48
C ARG A 7 -7.47 1.92 0.64
N CYS A 8 -6.30 2.47 0.33
CA CYS A 8 -5.03 1.85 0.71
C CYS A 8 -4.76 2.12 2.20
N MET A 9 -4.54 1.07 2.97
CA MET A 9 -4.32 1.16 4.42
C MET A 9 -3.02 1.89 4.80
N LEU A 10 -1.98 1.81 3.97
CA LEU A 10 -0.72 2.52 4.24
C LEU A 10 -0.84 4.01 3.89
N LEU A 11 -1.23 4.31 2.65
CA LEU A 11 -1.28 5.68 2.13
C LEU A 11 -2.46 6.49 2.69
N ASN A 12 -3.46 5.82 3.26
CA ASN A 12 -4.74 6.43 3.65
C ASN A 12 -5.40 7.21 2.50
N ALA A 13 -5.16 6.80 1.26
CA ALA A 13 -5.68 7.39 0.03
C ALA A 13 -6.64 6.41 -0.66
N VAL A 14 -7.58 6.96 -1.44
CA VAL A 14 -8.65 6.20 -2.10
C VAL A 14 -8.35 6.05 -3.58
N PHE A 15 -8.34 4.82 -4.09
CA PHE A 15 -7.97 4.50 -5.47
C PHE A 15 -9.08 3.75 -6.18
N PRO A 16 -9.15 3.78 -7.52
CA PRO A 16 -9.90 2.77 -8.28
C PRO A 16 -9.54 1.36 -7.79
N SER A 17 -10.53 0.51 -7.54
CA SER A 17 -10.32 -0.83 -6.97
C SER A 17 -9.32 -1.68 -7.77
N LYS A 18 -9.24 -1.47 -9.09
CA LYS A 18 -8.26 -2.12 -9.99
C LYS A 18 -6.79 -1.83 -9.63
N LEU A 19 -6.52 -0.82 -8.81
CA LEU A 19 -5.19 -0.41 -8.37
C LEU A 19 -4.90 -0.77 -6.91
N VAL A 20 -5.86 -1.37 -6.21
CA VAL A 20 -5.69 -1.87 -4.85
C VAL A 20 -5.72 -3.40 -4.91
N ALA A 21 -4.81 -4.04 -4.19
CA ALA A 21 -4.77 -5.48 -4.04
C ALA A 21 -4.95 -5.85 -2.56
N ALA A 22 -5.64 -6.95 -2.32
CA ALA A 22 -5.62 -7.63 -1.03
C ALA A 22 -4.30 -8.40 -0.92
N PHE A 23 -3.61 -8.23 0.20
CA PHE A 23 -2.29 -8.79 0.47
C PHE A 23 -2.29 -9.47 1.84
N HIS A 24 -1.64 -10.62 2.00
CA HIS A 24 -1.55 -11.32 3.29
C HIS A 24 -0.27 -10.95 4.03
N LEU A 25 -0.38 -10.39 5.24
CA LEU A 25 0.78 -10.06 6.09
C LEU A 25 1.70 -11.26 6.32
N PHE A 26 1.12 -12.45 6.49
CA PHE A 26 1.85 -13.70 6.68
C PHE A 26 1.54 -14.68 5.55
N PHE A 27 2.58 -15.12 4.84
CA PHE A 27 2.47 -16.15 3.81
C PHE A 27 2.06 -17.50 4.41
N ARG A 28 1.25 -18.25 3.65
CA ARG A 28 0.71 -19.61 3.97
C ARG A 28 1.74 -20.67 4.39
N ASN A 29 3.04 -20.38 4.30
CA ASN A 29 4.08 -21.41 4.33
C ASN A 29 4.61 -21.76 5.74
N LYS A 30 4.09 -21.17 6.83
CA LYS A 30 4.48 -21.51 8.22
C LYS A 30 3.31 -21.39 9.22
N PRO A 31 2.32 -22.30 9.18
CA PRO A 31 1.13 -22.25 10.03
C PRO A 31 1.45 -22.23 11.54
N GLU A 32 2.52 -22.92 11.96
CA GLU A 32 2.97 -22.97 13.35
C GLU A 32 3.38 -21.59 13.92
N ILE A 33 3.92 -20.71 13.06
CA ILE A 33 4.34 -19.35 13.44
C ILE A 33 3.12 -18.43 13.47
N ILE A 34 2.22 -18.56 12.49
CA ILE A 34 0.97 -17.78 12.43
C ILE A 34 0.15 -18.02 13.68
N LYS A 35 -0.04 -19.28 14.09
CA LYS A 35 -0.81 -19.65 15.29
C LYS A 35 -0.20 -19.09 16.58
N LYS A 36 1.14 -19.15 16.72
CA LYS A 36 1.85 -18.68 17.93
C LYS A 36 1.94 -17.16 18.05
N ILE A 37 2.07 -16.43 16.94
CA ILE A 37 2.27 -14.97 16.97
C ILE A 37 0.94 -14.21 16.91
N MET A 38 -0.04 -14.73 16.16
CA MET A 38 -1.23 -13.95 15.81
C MET A 38 -2.51 -14.44 16.50
N GLY A 39 -2.57 -15.68 16.98
CA GLY A 39 -3.77 -16.24 17.61
C GLY A 39 -4.96 -16.44 16.66
N PHE A 40 -4.73 -16.48 15.34
CA PHE A 40 -5.73 -16.84 14.33
C PHE A 40 -5.47 -18.26 13.81
N ASP A 41 -6.53 -19.07 13.71
CA ASP A 41 -6.47 -20.45 13.19
C ASP A 41 -6.58 -20.51 11.66
N ASP A 42 -6.91 -19.39 11.00
CA ASP A 42 -7.09 -19.27 9.55
C ASP A 42 -6.15 -18.21 8.96
N VAL A 43 -5.40 -18.60 7.93
CA VAL A 43 -4.49 -17.71 7.18
C VAL A 43 -5.26 -16.80 6.22
N ASP A 44 -6.46 -17.19 5.82
CA ASP A 44 -7.37 -16.38 5.00
C ASP A 44 -8.27 -15.48 5.89
N ASP A 45 -8.00 -15.41 7.21
CA ASP A 45 -8.68 -14.47 8.11
C ASP A 45 -8.50 -13.04 7.58
N VAL A 46 -9.59 -12.29 7.53
CA VAL A 46 -9.63 -10.88 7.11
C VAL A 46 -8.64 -10.00 7.89
N LYS A 47 -8.28 -10.39 9.12
CA LYS A 47 -7.27 -9.74 9.96
C LYS A 47 -5.85 -9.92 9.44
N ASN A 48 -5.58 -10.94 8.62
CA ASN A 48 -4.33 -11.14 7.90
C ASN A 48 -4.29 -10.36 6.56
N GLY A 49 -5.43 -9.78 6.14
CA GLY A 49 -5.58 -9.08 4.87
C GLY A 49 -5.30 -7.58 4.96
N LEU A 50 -4.42 -7.09 4.08
CA LEU A 50 -4.14 -5.67 3.86
C LEU A 50 -4.64 -5.22 2.49
N LEU A 51 -5.28 -4.06 2.45
CA LEU A 51 -5.60 -3.38 1.19
C LEU A 51 -4.48 -2.42 0.84
N LEU A 52 -3.64 -2.79 -0.14
CA LEU A 52 -2.46 -2.02 -0.53
C LEU A 52 -2.55 -1.53 -1.97
N PHE A 53 -1.99 -0.35 -2.21
CA PHE A 53 -1.78 0.18 -3.54
C PHE A 53 -0.74 -0.68 -4.28
N LYS A 54 -1.03 -1.11 -5.51
CA LYS A 54 -0.25 -2.12 -6.24
C LYS A 54 1.28 -1.88 -6.28
N PRO A 55 1.79 -0.65 -6.48
CA PRO A 55 3.22 -0.34 -6.34
C PRO A 55 3.89 -0.89 -5.08
N LEU A 56 3.21 -0.83 -3.93
CA LEU A 56 3.72 -1.33 -2.65
C LEU A 56 3.76 -2.87 -2.64
N MET A 57 2.78 -3.53 -3.27
CA MET A 57 2.73 -4.98 -3.37
C MET A 57 3.92 -5.52 -4.19
N TYR A 58 4.24 -4.91 -5.33
CA TYR A 58 5.33 -5.39 -6.19
C TYR A 58 6.69 -5.39 -5.49
N VAL A 59 7.00 -4.36 -4.70
CA VAL A 59 8.27 -4.31 -3.95
C VAL A 59 8.23 -5.20 -2.70
N PHE A 60 7.04 -5.45 -2.15
CA PHE A 60 6.86 -6.39 -1.04
C PHE A 60 7.14 -7.82 -1.51
N ASP A 61 6.56 -8.25 -2.64
CA ASP A 61 6.77 -9.58 -3.21
C ASP A 61 8.25 -9.85 -3.56
N GLN A 62 9.03 -8.79 -3.77
CA GLN A 62 10.48 -8.84 -4.00
C GLN A 62 11.31 -8.82 -2.71
N ASN A 63 10.68 -8.85 -1.52
CA ASN A 63 11.32 -8.70 -0.21
C ASN A 63 12.13 -7.41 -0.04
N ARG A 64 11.78 -6.34 -0.79
CA ARG A 64 12.47 -5.04 -0.71
C ARG A 64 11.86 -4.10 0.34
N VAL A 65 10.64 -4.42 0.79
CA VAL A 65 9.96 -3.78 1.91
C VAL A 65 9.32 -4.86 2.79
N SER A 66 9.04 -4.53 4.06
CA SER A 66 8.33 -5.41 4.99
C SER A 66 7.46 -4.60 5.95
N PHE A 67 6.54 -5.24 6.67
CA PHE A 67 5.82 -4.62 7.77
C PHE A 67 6.37 -5.12 9.11
N ILE A 68 6.83 -4.18 9.95
CA ILE A 68 7.37 -4.48 11.27
C ILE A 68 6.37 -4.03 12.32
N TYR A 69 6.07 -4.90 13.29
CA TYR A 69 5.25 -4.57 14.44
C TYR A 69 6.08 -3.86 15.51
N TYR A 70 5.62 -2.68 15.93
CA TYR A 70 6.22 -1.88 17.00
C TYR A 70 5.32 -1.95 18.24
N LYS A 71 5.79 -2.70 19.24
CA LYS A 71 5.04 -2.96 20.48
C LYS A 71 4.69 -1.68 21.25
N ASP A 72 5.61 -0.72 21.32
CA ASP A 72 5.42 0.51 22.10
C ASP A 72 4.28 1.39 21.57
N SER A 73 4.02 1.32 20.26
CA SER A 73 2.96 2.08 19.59
C SER A 73 1.78 1.21 19.15
N ASP A 74 1.82 -0.10 19.42
CA ASP A 74 0.88 -1.11 18.95
C ASP A 74 0.53 -0.97 17.45
N GLN A 75 1.56 -0.85 16.61
CA GLN A 75 1.38 -0.53 15.18
C GLN A 75 2.30 -1.35 14.28
N PHE A 76 1.75 -1.81 13.15
CA PHE A 76 2.55 -2.25 12.02
C PHE A 76 2.98 -1.04 11.18
N ARG A 77 4.28 -0.95 10.90
CA ARG A 77 4.85 0.11 10.06
C ARG A 77 5.56 -0.49 8.87
N LEU A 78 5.43 0.14 7.71
CA LEU A 78 6.24 -0.24 6.55
C LEU A 78 7.70 0.04 6.89
N LYS A 79 8.60 -0.88 6.54
CA LYS A 79 10.04 -0.68 6.54
C LYS A 79 10.59 -0.95 5.16
N VAL A 80 11.29 0.03 4.61
CA VAL A 80 12.08 -0.14 3.38
C VAL A 80 13.39 -0.84 3.73
N LEU A 81 13.59 -2.03 3.16
CA LEU A 81 14.78 -2.85 3.39
C LEU A 81 15.86 -2.56 2.35
N ASP A 82 15.44 -2.32 1.10
CA ASP A 82 16.33 -1.89 0.03
C ASP A 82 16.36 -0.36 -0.09
N LYS A 83 17.43 0.25 0.41
CA LYS A 83 17.60 1.71 0.43
C LYS A 83 17.64 2.36 -0.95
N SER A 84 17.92 1.61 -2.02
CA SER A 84 17.86 2.16 -3.38
C SER A 84 16.46 2.63 -3.76
N LEU A 85 15.41 2.09 -3.11
CA LEU A 85 14.03 2.49 -3.33
C LEU A 85 13.69 3.89 -2.81
N LEU A 86 14.43 4.42 -1.83
CA LEU A 86 13.97 5.57 -1.03
C LEU A 86 13.61 6.79 -1.88
N GLY A 87 14.35 7.05 -2.96
CA GLY A 87 14.07 8.15 -3.89
C GLY A 87 13.11 7.82 -5.03
N GLU A 88 12.70 6.56 -5.19
CA GLU A 88 11.83 6.14 -6.28
C GLU A 88 10.36 6.47 -5.96
N ARG A 89 9.63 7.01 -6.95
CA ARG A 89 8.21 7.36 -6.78
C ARG A 89 7.33 6.12 -6.90
N LEU A 90 6.30 6.03 -6.05
CA LEU A 90 5.29 4.97 -6.15
C LEU A 90 4.56 5.02 -7.50
N PHE A 91 4.33 6.23 -8.02
CA PHE A 91 3.69 6.45 -9.31
C PHE A 91 4.49 5.83 -10.48
N GLU A 92 5.82 5.87 -10.42
CA GLU A 92 6.68 5.35 -11.48
C GLU A 92 6.61 3.82 -11.59
N LYS A 93 6.26 3.13 -10.49
CA LYS A 93 6.06 1.67 -10.47
C LYS A 93 4.77 1.19 -11.13
N LEU A 94 3.87 2.11 -11.49
CA LEU A 94 2.68 1.77 -12.24
C LEU A 94 3.03 1.51 -13.72
N SER A 95 2.45 0.47 -14.30
CA SER A 95 2.44 0.30 -15.76
C SER A 95 1.62 1.39 -16.45
N SER A 96 1.82 1.62 -17.75
CA SER A 96 1.08 2.64 -18.51
C SER A 96 -0.44 2.52 -18.33
N LYS A 97 -0.97 1.29 -18.41
CA LYS A 97 -2.39 1.00 -18.17
C LYS A 97 -2.85 1.34 -16.76
N GLN A 98 -2.00 1.11 -15.75
CA GLN A 98 -2.34 1.46 -14.37
C GLN A 98 -2.31 2.97 -14.15
N ARG A 99 -1.38 3.69 -14.79
CA ARG A 99 -1.34 5.16 -14.78
C ARG A 99 -2.59 5.74 -15.41
N GLU A 100 -3.03 5.22 -16.56
CA GLU A 100 -4.30 5.63 -17.20
C GLU A 100 -5.50 5.42 -16.26
N ILE A 101 -5.56 4.27 -15.57
CA ILE A 101 -6.64 4.01 -14.59
C ILE A 101 -6.59 5.00 -13.43
N LEU A 102 -5.40 5.33 -12.92
CA LEU A 102 -5.22 6.26 -11.80
C LEU A 102 -5.63 7.67 -12.17
N LEU A 103 -5.17 8.14 -13.33
CA LEU A 103 -5.42 9.49 -13.84
C LEU A 103 -6.88 9.65 -14.32
N GLY A 104 -7.48 8.59 -14.84
CA GLY A 104 -8.82 8.62 -15.42
C GLY A 104 -8.87 9.56 -16.64
N ARG A 105 -9.65 10.64 -16.54
CA ARG A 105 -9.73 11.68 -17.59
C ARG A 105 -8.72 12.82 -17.38
N ASN A 106 -7.99 12.83 -16.27
CA ASN A 106 -7.03 13.88 -15.96
C ASN A 106 -5.75 13.65 -16.75
N LYS A 107 -5.08 14.74 -17.14
CA LYS A 107 -3.75 14.69 -17.73
C LYS A 107 -2.70 14.94 -16.66
N LEU A 108 -1.56 14.28 -16.79
CA LEU A 108 -0.37 14.62 -16.01
C LEU A 108 0.01 16.08 -16.31
N PRO A 109 0.39 16.87 -15.29
CA PRO A 109 0.97 18.18 -15.51
C PRO A 109 2.20 18.10 -16.42
N GLN A 110 2.42 19.15 -17.21
CA GLN A 110 3.71 19.33 -17.87
C GLN A 110 4.80 19.43 -16.80
N ASN A 111 5.93 18.75 -17.01
CA ASN A 111 7.07 18.75 -16.09
C ASN A 111 6.75 18.22 -14.69
N TRP A 112 5.82 17.26 -14.57
CA TRP A 112 5.51 16.66 -13.28
C TRP A 112 6.73 16.01 -12.61
N GLU A 113 7.76 15.63 -13.37
CA GLU A 113 9.01 15.05 -12.85
C GLU A 113 9.88 16.07 -12.08
N ASP A 114 9.66 17.37 -12.28
CA ASP A 114 10.49 18.45 -11.71
C ASP A 114 10.19 18.76 -10.23
N GLY A 115 9.24 18.03 -9.61
CA GLY A 115 9.06 18.05 -8.15
C GLY A 115 7.97 18.95 -7.58
N GLY A 116 6.90 19.23 -8.33
CA GLY A 116 5.72 19.95 -7.82
C GLY A 116 4.71 19.04 -7.10
N GLU A 117 4.10 19.53 -6.01
CA GLU A 117 3.01 18.82 -5.34
C GLU A 117 1.81 18.68 -6.29
N TRP A 118 1.54 17.45 -6.72
CA TRP A 118 0.39 17.15 -7.55
C TRP A 118 -0.36 15.94 -7.00
N VAL A 119 -1.54 16.23 -6.46
CA VAL A 119 -2.46 15.23 -5.93
C VAL A 119 -3.43 14.80 -7.03
N VAL A 120 -3.49 13.50 -7.30
CA VAL A 120 -4.40 12.95 -8.30
C VAL A 120 -5.85 13.25 -7.87
N PRO A 121 -6.64 13.97 -8.69
CA PRO A 121 -7.97 14.41 -8.31
C PRO A 121 -8.87 13.28 -7.80
N GLY A 122 -9.44 13.48 -6.62
CA GLY A 122 -10.36 12.54 -5.97
C GLY A 122 -9.70 11.33 -5.30
N THR A 123 -8.37 11.24 -5.23
CA THR A 123 -7.69 10.11 -4.56
C THR A 123 -7.01 10.50 -3.24
N GLY A 124 -6.56 11.76 -3.13
CA GLY A 124 -5.69 12.21 -2.03
C GLY A 124 -4.24 11.70 -2.16
N PHE A 125 -3.89 11.03 -3.25
CA PHE A 125 -2.54 10.52 -3.52
C PHE A 125 -1.71 11.53 -4.31
N SER A 126 -0.53 11.89 -3.79
CA SER A 126 0.46 12.68 -4.53
C SER A 126 1.31 11.78 -5.42
N ILE A 127 1.47 12.14 -6.70
CA ILE A 127 2.34 11.37 -7.60
C ILE A 127 3.84 11.52 -7.26
N GLN A 128 4.18 12.52 -6.45
CA GLN A 128 5.54 12.71 -5.95
C GLN A 128 5.89 11.78 -4.78
N THR A 129 4.91 11.09 -4.18
CA THR A 129 5.16 10.20 -3.04
C THR A 129 6.17 9.12 -3.41
N THR A 130 7.25 9.07 -2.64
CA THR A 130 8.35 8.12 -2.76
C THR A 130 8.23 6.97 -1.77
N PHE A 131 9.07 5.94 -1.90
CA PHE A 131 9.20 4.94 -0.84
C PHE A 131 9.81 5.50 0.45
N GLY A 132 10.63 6.55 0.36
CA GLY A 132 11.17 7.23 1.54
C GLY A 132 10.08 7.90 2.38
N ASP A 133 9.09 8.52 1.73
CA ASP A 133 7.97 9.20 2.41
C ASP A 133 7.09 8.22 3.21
N VAL A 134 7.06 6.96 2.81
CA VAL A 134 6.25 5.91 3.45
C VAL A 134 7.09 4.98 4.35
N ASP A 135 8.42 5.14 4.42
CA ASP A 135 9.26 4.37 5.33
C ASP A 135 8.95 4.76 6.79
N GLY A 136 8.62 3.77 7.61
CA GLY A 136 8.17 3.96 8.98
C GLY A 136 6.70 4.39 9.12
N GLN A 137 5.96 4.55 8.02
CA GLN A 137 4.54 4.91 8.09
C GLN A 137 3.71 3.75 8.65
N ALA A 138 2.83 4.06 9.60
CA ALA A 138 1.93 3.07 10.20
C ALA A 138 0.78 2.72 9.27
N LEU A 139 0.42 1.44 9.23
CA LEU A 139 -0.82 0.97 8.64
C LEU A 139 -2.00 1.57 9.39
N ARG A 140 -2.95 2.12 8.64
CA ARG A 140 -4.20 2.64 9.15
C ARG A 140 -5.32 1.69 8.74
N ALA A 141 -5.58 0.71 9.60
CA ALA A 141 -6.84 -0.03 9.52
C ALA A 141 -7.99 0.93 9.86
N HIS A 142 -9.03 0.97 9.03
CA HIS A 142 -10.26 1.67 9.45
C HIS A 142 -10.95 0.83 10.53
N PRO A 143 -11.41 1.44 11.64
CA PRO A 143 -12.40 0.82 12.50
C PRO A 143 -13.76 0.94 11.82
N THR A 144 -14.17 -0.10 11.10
CA THR A 144 -15.57 -0.34 10.71
C THR A 144 -15.69 -1.87 10.52
N ALA A 145 -16.39 -2.65 11.35
CA ALA A 145 -17.57 -2.34 12.16
C ALA A 145 -17.44 -2.90 13.58
N SER A 146 -17.82 -2.08 14.57
CA SER A 146 -18.56 -2.60 15.72
C SER A 146 -19.98 -2.88 15.23
N VAL A 147 -20.34 -4.16 15.09
CA VAL A 147 -21.64 -4.74 15.49
C VAL A 147 -21.36 -6.19 15.84
#